data_AF-A0A942DWM8-F1
#
_entry.id   AF-A0A942DWM8-F1
#
_cell.length_a   1.000
_cell.length_b   1.000
_cell.length_c   1.000
_cell.angle_alpha   90.00
_cell.angle_beta   90.00
_cell.angle_gamma   90.00
#
_symmetry.space_group_name_H-M   'P 1'
#
loop_
_entity.id
_entity.type
_entity.pdbx_description
1 polymer ?
#
loop_
_entity_poly.entity_id
_entity_poly.type
_entity_poly.pdbx_seq_one_letter_code
_entity_poly.pdbx_strand_id
1 'polypeptide(L)'
;MLDDLVRAIFTMHDKFERVSALHDIHEELTDEAFWSLFRRVWRESESLFLHGVEIRNMLTLARIQSPARFMAMSAEELDFIKRAARRDAPLKVYRGGSALNHTGFSWTTKRARAEQFANLSGSHQPTVTVGRLPVPNVLLFLSDENEVIAFPEMVEVDRIDDHHPPSEADIKLRRFQIVAQAKGPHALENLTPAEYFHKRIKDGAITKEAIVTHLRKSEEFLEPLGFTTRLATIRETLAGLEDG
;
A
#
# COMPACT_ATOMS: atom_id res chain seq x y z
N MET A 1 18.00 -11.08 11.31
CA MET A 1 16.98 -10.11 11.75
C MET A 1 16.41 -9.31 10.59
N LEU A 2 17.11 -8.33 9.97
CA LEU A 2 16.51 -7.57 8.85
C LEU A 2 16.09 -8.47 7.67
N ASP A 3 16.91 -9.45 7.30
CA ASP A 3 16.57 -10.42 6.25
C ASP A 3 15.34 -11.26 6.59
N ASP A 4 15.14 -11.59 7.87
CA ASP A 4 13.97 -12.34 8.34
C ASP A 4 12.70 -11.48 8.30
N LEU A 5 12.79 -10.20 8.67
CA LEU A 5 11.70 -9.23 8.55
C LEU A 5 11.31 -9.02 7.08
N VAL A 6 12.30 -8.86 6.20
CA VAL A 6 12.08 -8.77 4.76
C VAL A 6 11.41 -10.03 4.25
N ARG A 7 11.93 -11.22 4.59
CA ARG A 7 11.31 -12.48 4.21
C ARG A 7 9.86 -12.57 4.70
N ALA A 8 9.62 -12.27 5.97
CA ALA A 8 8.28 -12.29 6.55
C ALA A 8 7.29 -11.39 5.79
N ILE A 9 7.64 -10.14 5.52
CA ILE A 9 6.76 -9.18 4.82
C ILE A 9 6.50 -9.61 3.36
N PHE A 10 7.51 -10.12 2.65
CA PHE A 10 7.35 -10.37 1.21
C PHE A 10 6.91 -11.80 0.87
N THR A 11 7.04 -12.77 1.80
CA THR A 11 6.68 -14.17 1.56
C THR A 11 5.58 -14.72 2.46
N MET A 12 5.31 -14.12 3.63
CA MET A 12 4.30 -14.60 4.58
C MET A 12 3.07 -13.68 4.70
N HIS A 13 3.12 -12.53 4.03
CA HIS A 13 2.01 -11.58 3.93
C HIS A 13 1.58 -11.43 2.48
N ASP A 14 0.27 -11.39 2.27
CA ASP A 14 -0.28 -11.03 0.98
C ASP A 14 0.05 -9.57 0.66
N LYS A 15 0.06 -9.21 -0.63
CA LYS A 15 0.46 -7.85 -1.05
C LYS A 15 -0.37 -6.73 -0.44
N PHE A 16 -1.59 -7.02 0.00
CA PHE A 16 -2.48 -6.06 0.65
C PHE A 16 -2.23 -5.91 2.16
N GLU A 17 -1.51 -6.85 2.77
CA GLU A 17 -1.16 -6.87 4.20
C GLU A 17 0.21 -6.22 4.46
N ARG A 18 1.04 -6.03 3.43
CA ARG A 18 2.44 -5.59 3.56
C ARG A 18 2.62 -4.26 4.31
N VAL A 19 1.69 -3.32 4.16
CA VAL A 19 1.76 -2.03 4.88
C VAL A 19 1.49 -2.25 6.37
N SER A 20 0.46 -3.04 6.72
CA SER A 20 0.18 -3.42 8.11
C SER A 20 1.35 -4.20 8.71
N ALA A 21 1.96 -5.10 7.95
CA ALA A 21 3.14 -5.85 8.37
C ALA A 21 4.31 -4.93 8.69
N LEU A 22 4.59 -3.93 7.84
CA LEU A 22 5.60 -2.91 8.15
C LEU A 22 5.22 -2.08 9.37
N HIS A 23 3.94 -1.74 9.52
CA HIS A 23 3.45 -0.99 10.67
C HIS A 23 3.68 -1.72 11.99
N ASP A 24 3.46 -3.03 12.04
CA ASP A 24 3.68 -3.85 13.25
C ASP A 24 5.13 -3.78 13.77
N ILE A 25 6.11 -3.60 12.87
CA ILE A 25 7.53 -3.70 13.22
C ILE A 25 8.30 -2.37 13.12
N HIS A 26 7.65 -1.28 12.69
CA HIS A 26 8.39 -0.08 12.26
C HIS A 26 9.17 0.60 13.39
N GLU A 27 8.78 0.39 14.64
CA GLU A 27 9.42 0.99 15.82
C GLU A 27 10.77 0.33 16.14
N GLU A 28 10.95 -0.93 15.74
CA GLU A 28 12.17 -1.73 15.94
C GLU A 28 13.26 -1.41 14.89
N LEU A 29 12.90 -0.69 13.82
CA LEU A 29 13.78 -0.41 12.68
C LEU A 29 14.60 0.85 12.89
N THR A 30 15.89 0.78 12.52
CA THR A 30 16.68 2.00 12.28
C THR A 30 16.08 2.81 11.12
N ASP A 31 16.32 4.11 11.07
CA ASP A 31 15.78 4.95 9.99
C ASP A 31 16.21 4.47 8.59
N GLU A 32 17.45 4.00 8.44
CA GLU A 32 17.96 3.45 7.17
C GLU A 32 17.19 2.18 6.75
N ALA A 33 16.99 1.25 7.70
CA ALA A 33 16.23 0.03 7.46
C ALA A 33 14.76 0.35 7.17
N PHE A 34 14.16 1.27 7.94
CA PHE A 34 12.80 1.74 7.72
C PHE A 34 12.63 2.31 6.32
N TRP A 35 13.43 3.28 5.90
CA TRP A 35 13.21 3.97 4.62
C TRP A 35 13.42 3.04 3.42
N SER A 36 14.42 2.15 3.50
CA SER A 36 14.63 1.09 2.51
C SER A 36 13.42 0.16 2.40
N LEU A 37 12.92 -0.31 3.54
CA LEU A 37 11.79 -1.24 3.59
C LEU A 37 10.46 -0.57 3.23
N PHE A 38 10.22 0.64 3.71
CA PHE A 38 9.07 1.47 3.38
C PHE A 38 8.94 1.69 1.89
N ARG A 39 10.04 2.07 1.20
CA ARG A 39 10.03 2.20 -0.26
C ARG A 39 9.64 0.90 -0.95
N ARG A 40 10.17 -0.22 -0.50
CA ARG A 40 9.89 -1.52 -1.12
C ARG A 40 8.43 -1.95 -0.88
N VAL A 41 7.94 -1.82 0.35
CA VAL A 41 6.53 -2.05 0.71
C VAL A 41 5.62 -1.14 -0.10
N TRP A 42 5.97 0.14 -0.25
CA TRP A 42 5.21 1.10 -1.06
C TRP A 42 5.00 0.62 -2.49
N ARG A 43 6.08 0.23 -3.17
CA ARG A 43 6.06 -0.19 -4.58
C ARG A 43 5.38 -1.53 -4.79
N GLU A 44 5.51 -2.44 -3.82
CA GLU A 44 5.01 -3.81 -4.00
C GLU A 44 3.70 -4.11 -3.27
N SER A 45 3.03 -3.10 -2.70
CA SER A 45 1.70 -3.26 -2.10
C SER A 45 0.59 -3.01 -3.12
N GLU A 46 -0.52 -3.75 -3.03
CA GLU A 46 -1.65 -3.59 -3.97
C GLU A 46 -2.66 -2.52 -3.56
N SER A 47 -2.65 -2.08 -2.30
CA SER A 47 -3.56 -1.05 -1.80
C SER A 47 -2.91 -0.18 -0.74
N LEU A 48 -2.42 1.00 -1.12
CA LEU A 48 -1.90 2.00 -0.16
C LEU A 48 -3.00 2.88 0.42
N PHE A 49 -4.12 3.03 -0.30
CA PHE A 49 -5.21 3.93 0.08
C PHE A 49 -5.88 3.52 1.39
N LEU A 50 -6.03 2.21 1.63
CA LEU A 50 -6.68 1.70 2.84
C LEU A 50 -5.82 1.86 4.09
N HIS A 51 -4.50 1.99 3.91
CA HIS A 51 -3.54 2.05 5.01
C HIS A 51 -3.10 3.47 5.36
N GLY A 52 -3.97 4.46 5.11
CA GLY A 52 -3.63 5.87 5.29
C GLY A 52 -3.29 6.22 6.74
N VAL A 53 -3.91 5.55 7.71
CA VAL A 53 -3.65 5.75 9.14
C VAL A 53 -2.30 5.14 9.52
N GLU A 54 -2.04 3.89 9.11
CA GLU A 54 -0.79 3.17 9.35
C GLU A 54 0.40 3.91 8.73
N ILE A 55 0.27 4.34 7.46
CA ILE A 55 1.29 5.13 6.76
C ILE A 55 1.59 6.43 7.53
N ARG A 56 0.55 7.11 8.03
CA ARG A 56 0.72 8.33 8.83
C ARG A 56 1.47 8.05 10.13
N ASN A 57 1.08 7.01 10.87
CA ASN A 57 1.70 6.64 12.13
C ASN A 57 3.18 6.31 11.96
N MET A 58 3.54 5.63 10.86
CA MET A 58 4.92 5.32 10.52
C MET A 58 5.75 6.54 10.17
N LEU A 59 5.17 7.62 9.65
CA LEU A 59 5.88 8.82 9.19
C LEU A 59 5.94 9.89 10.29
N THR A 60 6.66 9.61 11.37
CA THR A 60 6.87 10.57 12.47
C THR A 60 7.76 11.75 12.05
N LEU A 61 7.66 12.88 12.75
CA LEU A 61 8.47 14.08 12.46
C LEU A 61 9.98 13.77 12.46
N ALA A 62 10.45 13.03 13.47
CA ALA A 62 11.86 12.64 13.58
C ALA A 62 12.33 11.85 12.35
N ARG A 63 11.51 10.90 11.89
CA ARG A 63 11.82 10.04 10.76
C ARG A 63 11.78 10.77 9.42
N ILE A 64 10.87 11.73 9.25
CA ILE A 64 10.78 12.58 8.05
C ILE A 64 11.98 13.51 7.95
N GLN A 65 12.47 14.01 9.09
CA GLN A 65 13.65 14.88 9.17
C GLN A 65 14.96 14.10 9.03
N SER A 66 14.92 12.77 9.16
CA SER A 66 16.10 11.91 9.04
C SER A 66 16.69 11.96 7.63
N PRO A 67 18.03 12.15 7.48
CA PRO A 67 18.68 12.12 6.18
C PRO A 67 18.64 10.74 5.52
N ALA A 68 18.39 9.67 6.29
CA ALA A 68 18.24 8.30 5.79
C ALA A 68 17.13 8.17 4.73
N ARG A 69 16.12 9.05 4.76
CA ARG A 69 15.10 9.17 3.71
C ARG A 69 15.70 9.33 2.31
N PHE A 70 16.78 10.09 2.20
CA PHE A 70 17.47 10.31 0.93
C PHE A 70 18.26 9.08 0.47
N MET A 71 18.68 8.21 1.39
CA MET A 71 19.39 6.97 1.06
C MET A 71 18.46 5.93 0.41
N ALA A 72 17.15 6.03 0.64
CA ALA A 72 16.16 5.21 -0.05
C ALA A 72 15.87 5.70 -1.48
N MET A 73 16.44 6.82 -1.93
CA MET A 73 16.27 7.32 -3.30
C MET A 73 17.50 7.03 -4.16
N SER A 74 17.27 6.75 -5.45
CA SER A 74 18.33 6.65 -6.44
C SER A 74 18.96 8.01 -6.71
N ALA A 75 20.15 8.01 -7.31
CA ALA A 75 20.84 9.26 -7.68
C ALA A 75 19.99 10.12 -8.64
N GLU A 76 19.25 9.50 -9.56
CA GLU A 76 18.36 10.18 -10.50
C GLU A 76 17.18 10.86 -9.77
N GLU A 77 16.59 10.17 -8.79
CA GLU A 77 15.46 10.68 -8.02
C GLU A 77 15.89 11.85 -7.14
N LEU A 78 17.07 11.76 -6.51
CA LEU A 78 17.66 12.87 -5.76
C LEU A 78 17.97 14.06 -6.66
N ASP A 79 18.47 13.84 -7.87
CA ASP A 79 18.74 14.93 -8.81
C ASP A 79 17.45 15.62 -9.28
N PHE A 80 16.36 14.87 -9.44
CA PHE A 80 15.03 15.45 -9.67
C PHE A 80 14.65 16.43 -8.54
N ILE A 81 14.75 16.03 -7.28
CA ILE A 81 14.44 16.89 -6.12
C ILE A 81 15.36 18.12 -6.09
N LYS A 82 16.68 17.95 -6.29
CA LYS A 82 17.64 19.05 -6.31
C LYS A 82 17.34 20.08 -7.40
N ARG A 83 17.06 19.62 -8.63
CA ARG A 83 16.69 20.51 -9.74
C ARG A 83 15.36 21.21 -9.49
N ALA A 84 14.39 20.52 -8.90
CA ALA A 84 13.11 21.13 -8.53
C ALA A 84 13.31 22.23 -7.48
N ALA A 85 14.12 21.97 -6.45
CA ALA A 85 14.42 22.95 -5.40
C ALA A 85 15.09 24.21 -5.96
N ARG A 86 16.01 24.08 -6.93
CA ARG A 86 16.69 25.23 -7.58
C ARG A 86 15.75 26.15 -8.37
N ARG A 87 14.59 25.65 -8.81
CA ARG A 87 13.62 26.47 -9.55
C ARG A 87 12.82 27.41 -8.65
N ASP A 88 12.88 27.20 -7.33
CA ASP A 88 12.14 27.98 -6.33
C ASP A 88 10.64 28.10 -6.64
N ALA A 89 10.06 27.01 -7.17
CA ALA A 89 8.65 26.94 -7.53
C ALA A 89 8.06 25.61 -7.05
N PRO A 90 6.79 25.58 -6.60
CA PRO A 90 6.10 24.35 -6.25
C PRO A 90 6.05 23.36 -7.42
N LEU A 91 6.12 22.07 -7.11
CA LEU A 91 5.88 21.01 -8.07
C LEU A 91 4.41 20.96 -8.41
N LYS A 92 4.09 21.03 -9.71
CA LYS A 92 2.77 20.68 -10.19
C LYS A 92 2.59 19.16 -10.12
N VAL A 93 1.58 18.72 -9.41
CA VAL A 93 1.27 17.31 -9.16
C VAL A 93 -0.17 16.99 -9.54
N TYR A 94 -0.42 15.72 -9.80
CA TYR A 94 -1.70 15.19 -10.22
C TYR A 94 -2.02 13.92 -9.44
N ARG A 95 -3.29 13.68 -9.14
CA ARG A 95 -3.76 12.43 -8.53
C ARG A 95 -5.01 11.95 -9.24
N GLY A 96 -4.98 10.69 -9.65
CA GLY A 96 -6.16 10.02 -10.19
C GLY A 96 -6.94 9.35 -9.09
N GLY A 97 -8.26 9.46 -9.14
CA GLY A 97 -9.14 8.80 -8.19
C GLY A 97 -10.60 9.01 -8.54
N SER A 98 -11.37 9.28 -7.51
CA SER A 98 -12.80 9.52 -7.48
C SER A 98 -13.09 10.63 -6.48
N ALA A 99 -14.33 11.11 -6.43
CA ALA A 99 -14.78 12.08 -5.43
C ALA A 99 -14.45 11.67 -3.98
N LEU A 100 -14.37 10.37 -3.66
CA LEU A 100 -14.10 9.88 -2.30
C LEU A 100 -12.61 9.74 -1.95
N ASN A 101 -11.70 9.70 -2.93
CA ASN A 101 -10.27 9.48 -2.72
C ASN A 101 -9.38 10.42 -3.54
N HIS A 102 -9.90 11.62 -3.80
CA HIS A 102 -9.24 12.68 -4.57
C HIS A 102 -8.03 13.30 -3.83
N THR A 103 -7.82 12.96 -2.55
CA THR A 103 -6.62 13.24 -1.74
C THR A 103 -5.94 11.93 -1.33
N GLY A 104 -4.67 12.02 -0.91
CA GLY A 104 -3.89 10.87 -0.47
C GLY A 104 -2.39 11.15 -0.52
N PHE A 105 -1.60 10.12 -0.21
CA PHE A 105 -0.16 10.26 -0.13
C PHE A 105 0.57 10.17 -1.47
N SER A 106 -0.02 9.48 -2.44
CA SER A 106 0.55 9.22 -3.77
C SER A 106 0.08 10.25 -4.78
N TRP A 107 1.03 10.95 -5.39
CA TRP A 107 0.81 11.93 -6.45
C TRP A 107 1.75 11.63 -7.62
N THR A 108 1.47 12.14 -8.81
CA THR A 108 2.37 12.01 -9.97
C THR A 108 2.64 13.36 -10.60
N THR A 109 3.81 13.54 -11.20
CA THR A 109 4.11 14.74 -12.01
C THR A 109 3.57 14.64 -13.44
N LYS A 110 3.00 13.49 -13.82
CA LYS A 110 2.46 13.23 -15.17
C LYS A 110 0.93 13.12 -15.13
N ARG A 111 0.23 14.08 -15.75
CA ARG A 111 -1.24 14.07 -15.82
C ARG A 111 -1.81 12.77 -16.42
N ALA A 112 -1.23 12.28 -17.51
CA ALA A 112 -1.68 11.04 -18.16
C ALA A 112 -1.66 9.83 -17.21
N ARG A 113 -0.72 9.79 -16.27
CA ARG A 113 -0.64 8.73 -15.25
C ARG A 113 -1.77 8.88 -14.22
N ALA A 114 -2.11 10.10 -13.82
CA ALA A 114 -3.28 10.35 -12.99
C ALA A 114 -4.59 9.95 -13.69
N GLU A 115 -4.73 10.20 -14.99
CA GLU A 115 -5.91 9.76 -15.76
C GLU A 115 -6.03 8.23 -15.79
N GLN A 116 -4.91 7.50 -15.91
CA GLN A 116 -4.91 6.03 -15.77
C GLN A 116 -5.42 5.59 -14.38
N PHE A 117 -4.95 6.22 -13.31
CA PHE A 117 -5.42 5.90 -11.95
C PHE A 117 -6.88 6.29 -11.71
N ALA A 118 -7.38 7.36 -12.33
CA ALA A 118 -8.79 7.74 -12.28
C ALA A 118 -9.67 6.64 -12.88
N ASN A 119 -9.27 6.06 -14.02
CA ASN A 119 -9.96 4.92 -14.63
C ASN A 119 -9.90 3.65 -13.76
N LEU A 120 -8.81 3.46 -13.01
CA LEU A 120 -8.65 2.35 -12.07
C LEU A 120 -9.38 2.57 -10.73
N SER A 121 -10.07 3.68 -10.51
CA SER A 121 -10.78 3.95 -9.25
C SER A 121 -12.03 3.09 -9.05
N GLY A 122 -12.60 2.53 -10.12
CA GLY A 122 -13.89 1.81 -10.05
C GLY A 122 -15.09 2.72 -9.74
N SER A 123 -14.97 4.02 -10.04
CA SER A 123 -16.00 5.04 -9.83
C SER A 123 -16.77 5.36 -11.11
N HIS A 124 -18.06 5.69 -10.99
CA HIS A 124 -18.84 6.32 -12.07
C HIS A 124 -18.53 7.81 -12.24
N GLN A 125 -17.82 8.39 -11.27
CA GLN A 125 -17.33 9.76 -11.26
C GLN A 125 -15.83 9.73 -10.97
N PRO A 126 -14.99 9.28 -11.92
CA PRO A 126 -13.55 9.35 -11.75
C PRO A 126 -13.09 10.80 -11.90
N THR A 127 -12.03 11.16 -11.18
CA THR A 127 -11.53 12.54 -11.12
C THR A 127 -10.02 12.58 -11.23
N VAL A 128 -9.51 13.70 -11.73
CA VAL A 128 -8.09 14.06 -11.69
C VAL A 128 -7.93 15.32 -10.85
N THR A 129 -7.36 15.16 -9.65
CA THR A 129 -7.00 16.29 -8.80
C THR A 129 -5.70 16.91 -9.31
N VAL A 130 -5.68 18.22 -9.47
CA VAL A 130 -4.49 19.01 -9.80
C VAL A 130 -4.07 19.79 -8.56
N GLY A 131 -2.79 19.68 -8.20
CA GLY A 131 -2.27 20.39 -7.04
C GLY A 131 -0.85 20.92 -7.22
N ARG A 132 -0.40 21.64 -6.20
CA ARG A 132 0.94 22.19 -6.07
C ARG A 132 1.54 21.73 -4.74
N LEU A 133 2.76 21.23 -4.82
CA LEU A 133 3.48 20.72 -3.67
C LEU A 133 4.81 21.47 -3.55
N PRO A 134 5.05 22.21 -2.44
CA PRO A 134 6.36 22.74 -2.14
C PRO A 134 7.41 21.63 -2.12
N VAL A 135 8.54 21.83 -2.80
CA VAL A 135 9.61 20.80 -2.91
C VAL A 135 10.10 20.29 -1.54
N PRO A 136 10.25 21.13 -0.49
CA PRO A 136 10.63 20.64 0.84
C PRO A 136 9.66 19.63 1.45
N ASN A 137 8.40 19.62 1.00
CA ASN A 137 7.35 18.73 1.50
C ASN A 137 7.30 17.38 0.76
N VAL A 138 8.19 17.15 -0.22
CA VAL A 138 8.33 15.83 -0.86
C VAL A 138 8.99 14.86 0.12
N LEU A 139 8.31 13.75 0.40
CA LEU A 139 8.84 12.66 1.23
C LEU A 139 9.78 11.78 0.40
N LEU A 140 9.30 11.29 -0.74
CA LEU A 140 10.09 10.47 -1.67
C LEU A 140 9.64 10.77 -3.11
N PHE A 141 10.53 10.52 -4.06
CA PHE A 141 10.21 10.51 -5.47
C PHE A 141 10.64 9.17 -6.08
N LEU A 142 9.73 8.54 -6.84
CA LEU A 142 9.96 7.26 -7.54
C LEU A 142 9.97 7.53 -9.04
N SER A 143 11.12 7.40 -9.69
CA SER A 143 11.32 7.88 -11.07
C SER A 143 10.59 7.04 -12.13
N ASP A 144 10.45 5.74 -11.88
CA ASP A 144 9.76 4.78 -12.75
C ASP A 144 8.28 5.14 -12.92
N GLU A 145 7.60 5.49 -11.84
CA GLU A 145 6.19 5.87 -11.83
C GLU A 145 5.98 7.39 -11.99
N ASN A 146 7.06 8.17 -11.91
CA ASN A 146 7.02 9.63 -11.75
C ASN A 146 6.13 10.02 -10.55
N GLU A 147 6.23 9.22 -9.50
CA GLU A 147 5.42 9.31 -8.30
C GLU A 147 6.11 10.18 -7.27
N VAL A 148 5.34 11.08 -6.66
CA VAL A 148 5.73 11.92 -5.54
C VAL A 148 4.92 11.47 -4.33
N ILE A 149 5.62 11.07 -3.28
CA ILE A 149 5.03 10.72 -2.00
C ILE A 149 5.06 11.96 -1.13
N ALA A 150 3.90 12.38 -0.61
CA ALA A 150 3.76 13.57 0.23
C ALA A 150 2.60 13.39 1.21
N PHE A 151 2.56 14.19 2.27
CA PHE A 151 1.36 14.26 3.10
C PHE A 151 0.22 14.94 2.32
N PRO A 152 -1.03 14.42 2.41
CA PRO A 152 -2.18 15.01 1.73
C PRO A 152 -2.36 16.51 2.03
N GLU A 153 -2.18 16.90 3.29
CA GLU A 153 -2.34 18.27 3.78
C GLU A 153 -1.24 19.24 3.31
N MET A 154 -0.15 18.72 2.73
CA MET A 154 0.95 19.54 2.20
C MET A 154 0.81 19.86 0.72
N VAL A 155 -0.23 19.33 0.06
CA VAL A 155 -0.55 19.62 -1.34
C VAL A 155 -1.67 20.65 -1.39
N GLU A 156 -1.38 21.82 -1.96
CA GLU A 156 -2.39 22.82 -2.28
C GLU A 156 -3.17 22.37 -3.50
N VAL A 157 -4.48 22.13 -3.34
CA VAL A 157 -5.34 21.69 -4.45
C VAL A 157 -5.79 22.90 -5.26
N ASP A 158 -5.38 22.95 -6.53
CA ASP A 158 -5.78 24.01 -7.47
C ASP A 158 -7.21 23.79 -7.97
N ARG A 159 -7.51 22.56 -8.37
CA ARG A 159 -8.81 22.15 -8.92
C ARG A 159 -8.95 20.63 -9.00
N ILE A 160 -10.19 20.18 -9.17
CA ILE A 160 -10.55 18.79 -9.43
C ILE A 160 -11.24 18.77 -10.80
N ASP A 161 -10.64 18.05 -11.75
CA ASP A 161 -11.20 17.89 -13.09
C ASP A 161 -11.98 16.56 -13.13
N ASP A 162 -13.21 16.59 -13.66
CA ASP A 162 -13.95 15.37 -13.98
C ASP A 162 -13.21 14.58 -15.06
N HIS A 163 -13.17 13.26 -14.93
CA HIS A 163 -12.63 12.36 -15.94
C HIS A 163 -13.78 11.54 -16.56
N HIS A 164 -13.63 11.18 -17.83
CA HIS A 164 -14.64 10.37 -18.48
C HIS A 164 -14.72 9.00 -17.80
N PRO A 165 -15.91 8.55 -17.37
CA PRO A 165 -16.03 7.25 -16.73
C PRO A 165 -15.71 6.13 -17.73
N PRO A 166 -15.04 5.05 -17.29
CA PRO A 166 -14.93 3.84 -18.09
C PRO A 166 -16.32 3.17 -18.22
N SER A 167 -16.40 2.12 -19.03
CA SER A 167 -17.69 1.44 -19.25
C SER A 167 -18.23 0.84 -17.94
N GLU A 168 -19.55 0.62 -17.87
CA GLU A 168 -20.19 -0.01 -16.71
C GLU A 168 -19.60 -1.40 -16.40
N ALA A 169 -19.23 -2.16 -17.44
CA ALA A 169 -18.58 -3.46 -17.29
C ALA A 169 -17.18 -3.32 -16.66
N ASP A 170 -16.40 -2.33 -17.10
CA ASP A 170 -15.06 -2.06 -16.56
C ASP A 170 -15.12 -1.61 -15.10
N ILE A 171 -16.09 -0.76 -14.76
CA ILE A 171 -16.32 -0.31 -13.38
C ILE A 171 -16.61 -1.49 -12.46
N LYS A 172 -17.51 -2.39 -12.87
CA LYS A 172 -17.84 -3.60 -12.09
C LYS A 172 -16.62 -4.49 -11.92
N LEU A 173 -15.90 -4.79 -13.00
CA LEU A 173 -14.69 -5.59 -12.95
C LEU A 173 -13.65 -4.97 -12.01
N ARG A 174 -13.45 -3.66 -12.08
CA ARG A 174 -12.49 -2.96 -11.23
C ARG A 174 -12.88 -3.00 -9.77
N ARG A 175 -14.16 -2.89 -9.43
CA ARG A 175 -14.63 -3.04 -8.03
C ARG A 175 -14.34 -4.43 -7.48
N PHE A 176 -14.56 -5.49 -8.25
CA PHE A 176 -14.18 -6.84 -7.84
C PHE A 176 -12.66 -6.94 -7.60
N GLN A 177 -11.85 -6.40 -8.52
CA GLN A 177 -10.40 -6.37 -8.33
C GLN A 177 -10.00 -5.61 -7.08
N ILE A 178 -10.58 -4.44 -6.80
CA ILE A 178 -10.28 -3.64 -5.60
C ILE A 178 -10.62 -4.43 -4.33
N VAL A 179 -11.76 -5.12 -4.28
CA VAL A 179 -12.13 -5.94 -3.12
C VAL A 179 -11.12 -7.08 -2.92
N ALA A 180 -10.75 -7.79 -3.99
CA ALA A 180 -9.75 -8.86 -3.93
C ALA A 180 -8.36 -8.33 -3.52
N GLN A 181 -7.96 -7.17 -4.04
CA GLN A 181 -6.70 -6.49 -3.73
C GLN A 181 -6.68 -5.86 -2.34
N ALA A 182 -7.84 -5.68 -1.70
CA ALA A 182 -7.94 -5.05 -0.38
C ALA A 182 -8.04 -6.09 0.74
N LYS A 183 -8.75 -7.18 0.46
CA LYS A 183 -9.19 -8.14 1.48
C LYS A 183 -8.91 -9.58 1.08
N GLY A 184 -8.27 -9.83 -0.06
CA GLY A 184 -8.06 -11.17 -0.57
C GLY A 184 -9.31 -11.79 -1.22
N PRO A 185 -9.18 -13.01 -1.79
CA PRO A 185 -10.22 -13.67 -2.57
C PRO A 185 -11.45 -14.10 -1.75
N HIS A 186 -11.29 -14.36 -0.43
CA HIS A 186 -12.39 -14.77 0.43
C HIS A 186 -13.50 -13.69 0.51
N ALA A 187 -13.11 -12.41 0.46
CA ALA A 187 -14.03 -11.29 0.51
C ALA A 187 -14.94 -11.18 -0.73
N LEU A 188 -14.54 -11.75 -1.87
CA LEU A 188 -15.40 -11.80 -3.07
C LEU A 188 -16.60 -12.73 -2.88
N GLU A 189 -16.46 -13.70 -1.98
CA GLU A 189 -17.46 -14.72 -1.69
C GLU A 189 -18.22 -14.44 -0.38
N ASN A 190 -17.95 -13.29 0.26
CA ASN A 190 -18.44 -12.92 1.60
C ASN A 190 -18.16 -13.99 2.67
N LEU A 191 -17.00 -14.64 2.58
CA LEU A 191 -16.55 -15.65 3.54
C LEU A 191 -15.50 -15.07 4.47
N THR A 192 -15.46 -15.56 5.71
CA THR A 192 -14.26 -15.43 6.56
C THR A 192 -13.09 -16.24 5.95
N PRO A 193 -11.84 -15.97 6.37
CA PRO A 193 -10.71 -16.79 5.96
C PRO A 193 -10.89 -18.29 6.26
N ALA A 194 -11.43 -18.64 7.44
CA ALA A 194 -11.69 -20.03 7.82
C ALA A 194 -12.75 -20.68 6.92
N GLU A 195 -13.89 -20.02 6.70
CA GLU A 195 -14.95 -20.52 5.79
C GLU A 195 -14.44 -20.69 4.36
N TYR A 196 -13.60 -19.77 3.89
CA TYR A 196 -12.95 -19.89 2.58
C TYR A 196 -12.11 -21.16 2.50
N PHE A 197 -11.27 -21.44 3.51
CA PHE A 197 -10.48 -22.67 3.52
C PHE A 197 -11.33 -23.93 3.64
N HIS A 198 -12.38 -23.93 4.48
CA HIS A 198 -13.33 -25.04 4.56
C HIS A 198 -13.96 -25.35 3.20
N LYS A 199 -14.38 -24.31 2.47
CA LYS A 199 -14.89 -24.48 1.10
C LYS A 199 -13.85 -25.09 0.18
N ARG A 200 -12.61 -24.59 0.20
CA ARG A 200 -11.52 -25.13 -0.65
C ARG A 200 -11.14 -26.57 -0.30
N ILE A 201 -11.26 -26.95 0.98
CA ILE A 201 -11.09 -28.34 1.44
C ILE A 201 -12.21 -29.22 0.91
N LYS A 202 -13.47 -28.77 1.03
CA LYS A 202 -14.64 -29.49 0.51
C LYS A 202 -14.58 -29.71 -1.00
N ASP A 203 -14.07 -28.72 -1.73
CA ASP A 203 -13.89 -28.78 -3.19
C ASP A 203 -12.69 -29.65 -3.61
N GLY A 204 -11.91 -30.18 -2.65
CA GLY A 204 -10.71 -30.99 -2.92
C GLY A 204 -9.52 -30.20 -3.46
N ALA A 205 -9.56 -28.87 -3.41
CA ALA A 205 -8.49 -28.01 -3.92
C ALA A 205 -7.25 -28.00 -3.00
N ILE A 206 -7.44 -28.28 -1.71
CA ILE A 206 -6.39 -28.29 -0.70
C ILE A 206 -6.78 -29.18 0.49
N THR A 207 -5.82 -29.78 1.18
CA THR A 207 -6.09 -30.60 2.37
C THR A 207 -6.05 -29.78 3.66
N LYS A 208 -6.89 -30.12 4.64
CA LYS A 208 -6.87 -29.52 6.00
C LYS A 208 -5.48 -29.60 6.64
N GLU A 209 -4.82 -30.76 6.55
CA GLU A 209 -3.48 -30.98 7.11
C GLU A 209 -2.43 -30.00 6.55
N ALA A 210 -2.40 -29.80 5.23
CA ALA A 210 -1.48 -28.86 4.59
C ALA A 210 -1.69 -27.42 5.07
N ILE A 211 -2.94 -26.96 5.20
CA ILE A 211 -3.25 -25.61 5.67
C ILE A 211 -2.84 -25.43 7.12
N VAL A 212 -3.26 -26.34 8.01
CA VAL A 212 -2.94 -26.25 9.44
C VAL A 212 -1.42 -26.28 9.64
N THR A 213 -0.72 -27.17 8.94
CA THR A 213 0.76 -27.24 8.99
C THR A 213 1.40 -25.93 8.52
N HIS A 214 0.90 -25.35 7.43
CA HIS A 214 1.41 -24.08 6.92
C HIS A 214 1.16 -22.92 7.89
N LEU A 215 -0.06 -22.81 8.43
CA LEU A 215 -0.44 -21.75 9.37
C LEU A 215 0.36 -21.82 10.67
N ARG A 216 0.54 -23.01 11.25
CA ARG A 216 1.36 -23.18 12.47
C ARG A 216 2.83 -22.83 12.26
N LYS A 217 3.42 -23.26 11.13
CA LYS A 217 4.80 -22.87 10.77
C LYS A 217 4.95 -21.37 10.56
N SER A 218 3.94 -20.73 9.97
CA SER A 218 3.90 -19.28 9.81
C SER A 218 3.80 -18.58 11.17
N GLU A 219 2.95 -19.07 12.08
CA GLU A 219 2.85 -18.56 13.45
C GLU A 219 4.19 -18.64 14.19
N GLU A 220 4.82 -19.82 14.22
CA GLU A 220 6.14 -20.05 14.85
C GLU A 220 7.23 -19.10 14.31
N PHE A 221 7.18 -18.79 13.01
CA PHE A 221 8.15 -17.89 12.38
C PHE A 221 7.85 -16.41 12.64
N LEU A 222 6.58 -16.01 12.65
CA LEU A 222 6.17 -14.60 12.74
C LEU A 222 6.11 -14.08 14.17
N GLU A 223 5.78 -14.93 15.14
CA GLU A 223 5.66 -14.56 16.56
C GLU A 223 6.92 -13.86 17.12
N PRO A 224 8.13 -14.43 16.99
CA PRO A 224 9.33 -13.76 17.52
C PRO A 224 9.71 -12.48 16.76
N LEU A 225 9.08 -12.21 15.61
CA LEU A 225 9.34 -11.03 14.79
C LEU A 225 8.34 -9.88 15.04
N GLY A 226 7.30 -10.09 15.85
CA GLY A 226 6.36 -9.04 16.26
C GLY A 226 5.21 -8.72 15.31
N PHE A 227 4.91 -9.58 14.31
CA PHE A 227 3.81 -9.35 13.34
C PHE A 227 2.41 -9.62 13.91
N THR A 228 1.97 -8.78 14.83
CA THR A 228 0.72 -8.98 15.60
C THR A 228 -0.54 -9.10 14.73
N THR A 229 -0.66 -8.30 13.66
CA THR A 229 -1.85 -8.27 12.81
C THR A 229 -2.05 -9.61 12.10
N ARG A 230 -0.98 -10.13 11.46
CA ARG A 230 -1.03 -11.41 10.74
C ARG A 230 -1.19 -12.59 11.67
N LEU A 231 -0.58 -12.56 12.85
CA LEU A 231 -0.74 -13.59 13.87
C LEU A 231 -2.20 -13.71 14.32
N ALA A 232 -2.91 -12.59 14.49
CA ALA A 232 -4.33 -12.61 14.82
C ALA A 232 -5.15 -13.34 13.75
N THR A 233 -4.95 -13.02 12.46
CA THR A 233 -5.63 -13.71 11.34
C THR A 233 -5.29 -15.19 11.29
N ILE A 234 -4.02 -15.56 11.50
CA ILE A 234 -3.60 -16.98 11.53
C ILE A 234 -4.33 -17.74 12.64
N ARG A 235 -4.35 -17.19 13.86
CA ARG A 235 -4.97 -17.81 15.04
C ARG A 235 -6.49 -17.97 14.87
N GLU A 236 -7.16 -16.93 14.39
CA GLU A 236 -8.60 -16.98 14.09
C GLU A 236 -8.91 -18.05 13.02
N THR A 237 -8.08 -18.12 11.97
CA THR A 237 -8.24 -19.12 10.91
C THR A 237 -8.03 -20.54 11.44
N LEU A 238 -7.00 -20.76 12.27
CA LEU A 238 -6.72 -22.05 12.90
C LEU A 238 -7.88 -22.49 13.80
N ALA A 239 -8.38 -21.62 14.67
CA ALA A 239 -9.53 -21.92 15.53
C ALA A 239 -10.76 -22.32 14.71
N GLY A 240 -11.11 -21.54 13.68
CA GLY A 240 -12.24 -21.86 12.81
C GLY A 240 -12.08 -23.15 12.00
N LEU A 241 -10.84 -23.55 11.69
CA LEU A 241 -10.56 -24.83 11.03
C LEU A 241 -10.63 -26.01 12.01
N GLU A 242 -10.34 -25.82 13.29
CA GLU A 242 -10.39 -26.88 14.30
C GLU A 242 -11.85 -27.19 14.72
N ASP A 243 -12.72 -26.19 14.71
CA ASP A 243 -14.15 -26.31 15.06
C ASP A 243 -15.06 -26.90 13.96
N GLY A 244 -14.58 -26.98 12.71
CA GLY A 244 -15.32 -27.47 11.53
C GLY A 244 -14.75 -28.72 10.89
#